data_AF-A0A9X2RJ71-F1
#
_entry.id   AF-A0A9X2RJ71-F1
#
_cell.length_a   1.000
_cell.length_b   1.000
_cell.length_c   1.000
_cell.angle_alpha   90.00
_cell.angle_beta   90.00
_cell.angle_gamma   90.00
#
_symmetry.space_group_name_H-M   'P 1'
#
loop_
_entity.id
_entity.type
_entity.pdbx_description
1 polymer ?
#
loop_
_entity_poly.entity_id
_entity_poly.type
_entity_poly.pdbx_seq_one_letter_code
_entity_poly.pdbx_strand_id
1 'polypeptide(L)'
;MAGMRNLIGGALLLAACGSEAGVVQESDLPEEMQDILPEGLASERTPVEIRDAKCLLWPSNFRGACKFEPRGRGSFAVTLEEGDMFYDDVSEILVSVFLPGEADVRALTTTGGSTYVGEAKRSESYPACWIGKGFSVCAY
;
A
#
# COMPACT_ATOMS: atom_id res chain seq x y z
N MET A 1 -21.64 15.57 -67.91
CA MET A 1 -21.73 16.88 -67.21
C MET A 1 -21.70 16.59 -65.72
N ALA A 2 -20.51 16.64 -65.12
CA ALA A 2 -20.29 16.39 -63.69
C ALA A 2 -20.44 17.73 -62.94
N GLY A 3 -21.40 17.81 -62.03
CA GLY A 3 -21.63 18.97 -61.17
C GLY A 3 -20.92 18.79 -59.83
N MET A 4 -19.77 19.46 -59.68
CA MET A 4 -19.06 19.60 -58.41
C MET A 4 -19.77 20.67 -57.57
N ARG A 5 -20.29 20.28 -56.40
CA ARG A 5 -20.75 21.24 -55.36
C ARG A 5 -19.70 21.26 -54.25
N ASN A 6 -19.00 22.39 -54.18
CA ASN A 6 -18.15 22.78 -53.07
C ASN A 6 -18.96 22.85 -51.76
N LEU A 7 -18.44 22.23 -50.70
CA LEU A 7 -18.86 22.50 -49.33
C LEU A 7 -17.65 23.05 -48.57
N ILE A 8 -17.70 24.35 -48.33
CA ILE A 8 -16.91 25.05 -47.32
C ILE A 8 -17.63 24.83 -45.99
N GLY A 9 -16.93 24.33 -44.97
CA GLY A 9 -17.54 24.09 -43.66
C GLY A 9 -16.51 23.92 -42.56
N GLY A 10 -16.07 25.05 -42.00
CA GLY A 10 -15.80 25.25 -40.57
C GLY A 10 -14.89 24.26 -39.85
N ALA A 11 -13.67 24.71 -39.57
CA ALA A 11 -12.82 24.14 -38.53
C ALA A 11 -13.55 24.14 -37.18
N LEU A 12 -13.71 22.96 -36.59
CA LEU A 12 -13.94 22.80 -35.15
C LEU A 12 -12.58 22.51 -34.50
N LEU A 13 -12.00 23.53 -33.86
CA LEU A 13 -10.95 23.34 -32.87
C LEU A 13 -11.62 22.88 -31.58
N LEU A 14 -11.50 21.59 -31.27
CA LEU A 14 -11.75 21.09 -29.92
C LEU A 14 -10.56 21.50 -29.05
N ALA A 15 -10.77 22.51 -28.19
CA ALA A 15 -9.88 22.77 -27.07
C ALA A 15 -10.12 21.67 -26.02
N ALA A 16 -9.25 20.66 -25.98
CA ALA A 16 -9.18 19.72 -24.87
C ALA A 16 -8.48 20.42 -23.69
N CYS A 17 -9.13 20.45 -22.54
CA CYS A 17 -8.63 21.05 -21.31
C CYS A 17 -8.53 19.95 -20.25
N GLY A 18 -7.29 19.67 -19.78
CA GLY A 18 -6.93 19.04 -18.50
C GLY A 18 -7.40 17.59 -18.27
N SER A 19 -6.64 16.68 -17.67
CA SER A 19 -5.48 16.81 -16.79
C SER A 19 -4.63 15.56 -16.95
N GLU A 20 -3.58 15.66 -17.76
CA GLU A 20 -2.44 14.77 -17.63
C GLU A 20 -1.74 15.12 -16.32
N ALA A 21 -1.81 14.22 -15.34
CA ALA A 21 -0.91 14.24 -14.20
C ALA A 21 0.50 13.98 -14.76
N GLY A 22 1.15 15.05 -15.18
CA GLY A 22 2.54 15.04 -15.59
C GLY A 22 3.36 14.46 -14.45
N VAL A 23 3.97 13.30 -14.71
CA VAL A 23 5.15 12.88 -13.99
C VAL A 23 6.17 13.98 -14.23
N VAL A 24 6.47 14.76 -13.19
CA VAL A 24 7.56 15.74 -13.23
C VAL A 24 8.82 14.94 -13.52
N GLN A 25 9.32 15.05 -14.75
CA GLN A 25 10.60 14.48 -15.12
C GLN A 25 11.69 15.28 -14.42
N GLU A 26 12.71 14.56 -13.93
CA GLU A 26 13.86 15.07 -13.19
C GLU A 26 14.63 16.18 -13.95
N SER A 27 14.34 16.40 -15.24
CA SER A 27 14.94 17.39 -16.12
C SER A 27 14.49 18.84 -15.91
N ASP A 28 13.45 19.09 -15.11
CA ASP A 28 12.90 20.45 -14.91
C ASP A 28 13.32 21.09 -13.57
N LEU A 29 14.17 20.42 -12.78
CA LEU A 29 14.69 20.96 -11.53
C LEU A 29 15.98 21.77 -11.79
N PRO A 30 16.12 22.99 -11.23
CA PRO A 30 17.35 23.77 -11.32
C PRO A 30 18.55 22.94 -10.85
N GLU A 31 19.64 22.93 -11.62
CA GLU A 31 20.86 22.15 -11.33
C GLU A 31 21.40 22.38 -9.90
N GLU A 32 21.18 23.57 -9.33
CA GLU A 32 21.63 23.92 -7.97
C GLU A 32 20.94 23.13 -6.84
N MET A 33 19.85 22.41 -7.11
CA MET A 33 19.12 21.65 -6.09
C MET A 33 19.39 20.13 -6.15
N GLN A 34 20.20 19.69 -7.11
CA GLN A 34 20.57 18.26 -7.28
C GLN A 34 21.70 17.83 -6.34
N ASP A 35 22.40 18.79 -5.71
CA ASP A 35 23.58 18.55 -4.85
C ASP A 35 23.26 18.36 -3.35
N ILE A 36 21.98 18.25 -2.98
CA ILE A 36 21.56 18.10 -1.56
C ILE A 36 21.10 16.67 -1.22
N LEU A 37 21.16 15.74 -2.18
CA LEU A 37 20.93 14.33 -1.88
C LEU A 37 22.25 13.70 -1.42
N PRO A 38 22.38 13.27 -0.15
CA PRO A 38 23.58 12.54 0.25
C PRO A 38 23.67 11.26 -0.59
N GLU A 39 24.71 11.17 -1.41
CA GLU A 39 25.16 9.95 -2.09
C GLU A 39 25.58 8.93 -1.02
N GLY A 40 24.60 8.27 -0.41
CA GLY A 40 24.86 7.41 0.74
C GLY A 40 23.64 6.68 1.30
N LEU A 41 22.47 6.78 0.68
CA LEU A 41 21.28 5.99 1.04
C LEU A 41 20.92 4.97 -0.04
N ALA A 42 21.93 4.40 -0.71
CA ALA A 42 21.79 3.11 -1.36
C ALA A 42 21.59 2.05 -0.26
N SER A 43 20.37 2.01 0.29
CA SER A 43 19.90 0.93 1.13
C SER A 43 19.98 -0.33 0.29
N GLU A 44 20.95 -1.19 0.62
CA GLU A 44 21.00 -2.56 0.15
C GLU A 44 19.70 -3.22 0.60
N ARG A 45 18.67 -3.17 -0.24
CA ARG A 45 17.40 -3.86 0.01
C ARG A 45 17.67 -5.33 -0.19
N THR A 46 18.02 -6.02 0.89
CA THR A 46 17.91 -7.48 0.94
C THR A 46 16.50 -7.84 0.46
N PRO A 47 16.34 -8.82 -0.44
CA PRO A 47 15.02 -9.28 -0.85
C PRO A 47 14.15 -9.54 0.38
N VAL A 48 12.95 -8.98 0.40
CA VAL A 48 11.98 -9.19 1.49
C VAL A 48 11.57 -10.66 1.44
N GLU A 49 12.02 -11.44 2.43
CA GLU A 49 11.65 -12.85 2.54
C GLU A 49 10.23 -12.97 3.13
N ILE A 50 9.27 -13.28 2.26
CA ILE A 50 7.91 -13.65 2.65
C ILE A 50 7.96 -15.07 3.22
N ARG A 51 7.36 -15.26 4.40
CA ARG A 51 7.41 -16.52 5.14
C ARG A 51 6.01 -17.03 5.46
N ASP A 52 5.84 -18.34 5.48
CA ASP A 52 4.61 -18.93 6.00
C ASP A 52 4.51 -18.69 7.50
N ALA A 53 3.30 -18.36 7.95
CA ALA A 53 2.97 -18.12 9.34
C ALA A 53 1.58 -18.67 9.68
N LYS A 54 1.26 -18.70 10.97
CA LYS A 54 -0.11 -18.91 11.42
C LYS A 54 -0.67 -17.59 11.93
N CYS A 55 -1.82 -17.16 11.43
CA CYS A 55 -2.47 -15.93 11.84
C CYS A 55 -3.71 -16.18 12.70
N LEU A 56 -3.93 -15.31 13.69
CA LEU A 56 -5.18 -15.19 14.45
C LEU A 56 -5.64 -13.74 14.42
N LEU A 57 -6.83 -13.48 13.88
CA LEU A 57 -7.42 -12.15 13.84
C LEU A 57 -8.75 -12.12 14.58
N TRP A 58 -8.94 -11.10 15.41
CA TRP A 58 -10.20 -10.80 16.09
C TRP A 58 -10.58 -9.36 15.77
N PRO A 59 -11.86 -9.05 15.43
CA PRO A 59 -13.08 -9.85 15.66
C PRO A 59 -13.52 -10.80 14.54
N SER A 60 -12.80 -10.91 13.42
CA SER A 60 -13.20 -11.79 12.30
C SER A 60 -13.20 -13.28 12.63
N ASN A 61 -12.58 -13.67 13.76
CA ASN A 61 -12.35 -15.06 14.16
C ASN A 61 -11.51 -15.85 13.15
N PHE A 62 -10.74 -15.16 12.30
CA PHE A 62 -9.81 -15.82 11.39
C PHE A 62 -8.75 -16.58 12.18
N ARG A 63 -8.54 -17.85 11.80
CA ARG A 63 -7.50 -18.73 12.35
C ARG A 63 -7.00 -19.67 11.25
N GLY A 64 -5.82 -19.41 10.73
CA GLY A 64 -5.32 -20.16 9.58
C GLY A 64 -3.87 -19.88 9.22
N ALA A 65 -3.42 -20.51 8.14
CA ALA A 65 -2.16 -20.15 7.50
C ALA A 65 -2.27 -18.75 6.88
N CYS A 66 -1.16 -18.03 6.85
CA CYS A 66 -1.02 -16.74 6.21
C CYS A 66 0.43 -16.57 5.74
N LYS A 67 0.66 -15.59 4.87
CA LYS A 67 2.01 -15.12 4.53
C LYS A 67 2.35 -13.94 5.41
N PHE A 68 3.55 -13.96 5.99
CA PHE A 68 4.12 -12.87 6.76
C PHE A 68 5.18 -12.17 5.92
N GLU A 69 4.98 -10.87 5.67
CA GLU A 69 5.91 -10.04 4.92
C GLU A 69 6.52 -8.96 5.85
N PRO A 70 7.82 -9.04 6.19
CA PRO A 70 8.46 -8.01 7.00
C PRO A 70 8.61 -6.69 6.21
N ARG A 71 8.22 -5.57 6.84
CA ARG A 71 8.29 -4.21 6.26
C ARG A 71 9.34 -3.31 6.94
N GLY A 72 10.22 -3.90 7.75
CA GLY A 72 11.29 -3.20 8.47
C GLY A 72 10.85 -2.58 9.80
N ARG A 73 11.79 -2.31 10.71
CA ARG A 73 11.56 -1.73 12.06
C ARG A 73 10.52 -2.48 12.90
N GLY A 74 10.29 -3.76 12.63
CA GLY A 74 9.27 -4.58 13.29
C GLY A 74 7.87 -4.49 12.68
N SER A 75 7.67 -3.61 11.69
CA SER A 75 6.45 -3.55 10.87
C SER A 75 6.35 -4.77 9.96
N PHE A 76 5.13 -5.16 9.62
CA PHE A 76 4.86 -6.28 8.74
C PHE A 76 3.47 -6.20 8.13
N ALA A 77 3.28 -6.90 7.02
CA ALA A 77 1.97 -7.22 6.49
C ALA A 77 1.70 -8.72 6.67
N VAL A 78 0.43 -9.07 6.85
CA VAL A 78 -0.03 -10.45 6.67
C VAL A 78 -1.07 -10.50 5.57
N THR A 79 -0.91 -11.50 4.70
CA THR A 79 -1.80 -11.77 3.57
C THR A 79 -2.19 -13.25 3.56
N LEU A 80 -3.17 -13.60 2.75
CA LEU A 80 -3.49 -14.98 2.40
C LEU A 80 -2.90 -15.33 1.04
N GLU A 81 -3.16 -16.55 0.57
CA GLU A 81 -2.87 -16.91 -0.82
C GLU A 81 -3.63 -15.98 -1.79
N GLU A 82 -3.14 -15.86 -3.02
CA GLU A 82 -3.73 -14.94 -3.99
C GLU A 82 -5.23 -15.24 -4.23
N GLY A 83 -6.07 -14.23 -4.01
CA GLY A 83 -7.52 -14.33 -4.15
C GLY A 83 -8.28 -14.67 -2.87
N ASP A 84 -7.59 -15.08 -1.79
CA ASP A 84 -8.20 -15.33 -0.49
C ASP A 84 -8.36 -14.04 0.33
N MET A 85 -9.34 -14.03 1.24
CA MET A 85 -9.67 -12.87 2.09
C MET A 85 -9.82 -13.29 3.55
N PHE A 86 -9.35 -12.44 4.47
CA PHE A 86 -9.47 -12.68 5.90
C PHE A 86 -10.92 -12.61 6.38
N TYR A 87 -11.66 -11.62 5.86
CA TYR A 87 -13.09 -11.38 6.07
C TYR A 87 -13.54 -10.29 5.09
N ASP A 88 -14.83 -10.31 4.71
CA ASP A 88 -15.41 -9.38 3.74
C ASP A 88 -14.53 -9.26 2.47
N ASP A 89 -13.99 -8.08 2.18
CA ASP A 89 -13.09 -7.79 1.06
C ASP A 89 -11.62 -7.55 1.49
N VAL A 90 -11.29 -7.79 2.76
CA VAL A 90 -9.96 -7.55 3.35
C VAL A 90 -9.00 -8.68 3.00
N SER A 91 -7.97 -8.36 2.23
CA SER A 91 -6.92 -9.31 1.78
C SER A 91 -5.59 -9.12 2.50
N GLU A 92 -5.37 -7.97 3.13
CA GLU A 92 -4.11 -7.67 3.82
C GLU A 92 -4.39 -6.93 5.14
N ILE A 93 -3.64 -7.30 6.18
CA ILE A 93 -3.53 -6.52 7.41
C ILE A 93 -2.11 -5.99 7.52
N LEU A 94 -1.97 -4.67 7.56
CA LEU A 94 -0.70 -3.98 7.72
C LEU A 94 -0.54 -3.50 9.17
N VAL A 95 0.55 -3.91 9.80
CA VAL A 95 0.98 -3.44 11.13
C VAL A 95 2.21 -2.56 10.96
N SER A 96 2.02 -1.26 11.23
CA SER A 96 3.05 -0.22 11.08
C SER A 96 3.58 0.21 12.44
N VAL A 97 4.74 -0.31 12.83
CA VAL A 97 5.42 0.02 14.08
C VAL A 97 6.04 1.41 13.98
N PHE A 98 5.56 2.35 14.80
CA PHE A 98 6.08 3.72 14.85
C PHE A 98 6.97 3.97 16.07
N LEU A 99 6.78 3.23 17.16
CA LEU A 99 7.64 3.22 18.34
C LEU A 99 7.84 1.78 18.85
N PRO A 100 8.89 1.50 19.64
CA PRO A 100 9.09 0.17 20.22
C PRO A 100 7.85 -0.30 20.98
N GLY A 101 7.20 -1.35 20.45
CA GLY A 101 5.99 -1.93 21.05
C GLY A 101 4.67 -1.22 20.72
N GLU A 102 4.69 -0.17 19.88
CA GLU A 102 3.50 0.59 19.49
C GLU A 102 3.38 0.67 17.96
N ALA A 103 2.18 0.39 17.45
CA ALA A 103 1.91 0.32 16.02
C ALA A 103 0.50 0.84 15.67
N ASP A 104 0.36 1.27 14.43
CA ASP A 104 -0.94 1.46 13.78
C ASP A 104 -1.30 0.21 12.97
N VAL A 105 -2.58 -0.17 12.97
CA VAL A 105 -3.09 -1.29 12.18
C VAL A 105 -4.06 -0.79 11.12
N ARG A 106 -3.86 -1.27 9.88
CA ARG A 106 -4.72 -0.99 8.74
C ARG A 106 -5.20 -2.29 8.09
N ALA A 107 -6.43 -2.27 7.62
CA ALA A 107 -6.99 -3.33 6.77
C ALA A 107 -7.02 -2.83 5.33
N LEU A 108 -6.48 -3.62 4.42
CA LEU A 108 -6.42 -3.32 3.00
C LEU A 108 -7.29 -4.32 2.25
N THR A 109 -8.07 -3.80 1.32
CA THR A 109 -9.02 -4.56 0.50
C THR A 109 -8.38 -4.98 -0.81
N THR A 110 -8.94 -6.00 -1.45
CA THR A 110 -8.52 -6.46 -2.79
C THR A 110 -8.58 -5.37 -3.87
N THR A 111 -9.40 -4.33 -3.66
CA THR A 111 -9.54 -3.18 -4.57
C THR A 111 -8.60 -2.02 -4.25
N GLY A 112 -7.70 -2.18 -3.28
CA GLY A 112 -6.74 -1.16 -2.85
C GLY A 112 -7.28 -0.16 -1.84
N GLY A 113 -8.54 -0.29 -1.40
CA GLY A 113 -9.08 0.50 -0.30
C GLY A 113 -8.34 0.20 1.02
N SER A 114 -8.02 1.23 1.80
CA SER A 114 -7.33 1.09 3.09
C SER A 114 -8.15 1.74 4.21
N THR A 115 -8.43 0.97 5.26
CA THR A 115 -9.15 1.44 6.45
C THR A 115 -8.22 1.42 7.66
N TYR A 116 -8.19 2.51 8.40
CA TYR A 116 -7.52 2.55 9.70
C TYR A 116 -8.35 1.79 10.74
N VAL A 117 -7.76 0.74 11.32
CA VAL A 117 -8.42 -0.09 12.34
C VAL A 117 -8.20 0.51 13.72
N GLY A 118 -6.97 0.92 14.02
CA GLY A 118 -6.62 1.55 15.29
C GLY A 118 -5.16 1.36 15.69
N GLU A 119 -4.80 1.98 16.82
CA GLU A 119 -3.52 1.75 17.49
C GLU A 119 -3.51 0.38 18.18
N ALA A 120 -2.35 -0.26 18.20
CA ALA A 120 -2.10 -1.52 18.87
C ALA A 120 -0.78 -1.52 19.62
N LYS A 121 -0.75 -2.24 20.74
CA LYS A 121 0.47 -2.50 21.52
C LYS A 121 0.88 -3.96 21.38
N ARG A 122 2.19 -4.21 21.28
CA ARG A 122 2.72 -5.57 21.31
C ARG A 122 2.46 -6.19 22.68
N SER A 123 1.91 -7.40 22.70
CA SER A 123 1.66 -8.11 23.96
C SER A 123 2.96 -8.64 24.58
N GLU A 124 3.13 -8.41 25.89
CA GLU A 124 4.26 -8.97 26.65
C GLU A 124 4.11 -10.48 26.89
N SER A 125 2.88 -10.96 27.09
CA SER A 125 2.59 -12.38 27.30
C SER A 125 2.55 -13.19 26.01
N TYR A 126 2.19 -12.55 24.89
CA TYR A 126 2.11 -13.18 23.57
C TYR A 126 2.85 -12.32 22.52
N PRO A 127 4.19 -12.44 22.40
CA PRO A 127 4.99 -11.53 21.57
C PRO A 127 4.69 -11.57 20.06
N ALA A 128 3.94 -12.57 19.61
CA ALA A 128 3.39 -12.70 18.26
C ALA A 128 2.17 -11.78 18.01
N CYS A 129 1.58 -11.22 19.06
CA CYS A 129 0.30 -10.52 19.03
C CYS A 129 0.45 -9.00 19.25
N TRP A 130 -0.32 -8.26 18.46
CA TRP A 130 -0.57 -6.83 18.59
C TRP A 130 -2.03 -6.62 18.99
N ILE A 131 -2.24 -5.96 20.12
CA ILE A 131 -3.55 -5.81 20.77
C ILE A 131 -3.95 -4.35 20.74
N GLY A 132 -5.09 -4.07 20.12
CA GLY A 132 -5.71 -2.76 20.12
C GLY A 132 -7.07 -2.77 20.81
N LYS A 133 -7.72 -1.61 20.85
CA LYS A 133 -9.05 -1.50 21.44
C LYS A 133 -10.08 -2.18 20.54
N GLY A 134 -10.51 -3.38 20.89
CA GLY A 134 -11.55 -4.09 20.14
C GLY A 134 -11.04 -4.94 18.97
N PHE A 135 -9.73 -5.19 18.89
CA PHE A 135 -9.15 -6.09 17.89
C PHE A 135 -7.81 -6.68 18.36
N SER A 136 -7.38 -7.76 17.68
CA SER A 136 -6.04 -8.31 17.84
C SER A 136 -5.53 -8.91 16.54
N VAL A 137 -4.22 -8.77 16.30
CA VAL A 137 -3.51 -9.37 15.17
C VAL A 137 -2.35 -10.21 15.72
N CYS A 138 -2.41 -11.53 15.57
CA CYS A 138 -1.30 -12.41 15.92
C CYS A 138 -0.73 -13.10 14.68
N ALA A 139 0.59 -13.19 14.57
CA ALA A 139 1.30 -13.95 13.54
C ALA A 139 2.44 -14.77 14.18
N TYR A 140 2.35 -16.10 14.07
CA TYR A 140 3.27 -17.09 14.68
C TYR A 140 4.19 -17.73 13.66
#